data_AF-A0A7J8CDH8-F1
#
_entry.id   AF-A0A7J8CDH8-F1
#
_cell.length_a   1.000
_cell.length_b   1.000
_cell.length_c   1.000
_cell.angle_alpha   90.00
_cell.angle_beta   90.00
_cell.angle_gamma   90.00
#
_symmetry.space_group_name_H-M   'P 1'
#
loop_
_entity.id
_entity.type
_entity.pdbx_description
1 polymer ?
#
loop_
_entity_poly.entity_id
_entity_poly.type
_entity_poly.pdbx_seq_one_letter_code
_entity_poly.pdbx_strand_id
1 'polypeptide(L)'
;MANGTPRGGSASVWSERLGQALELGHRLRMGTVWINAHGLRDPAVPTGGCKWSGSSWHGGLDGMYEYLQPSGTPARMPYFCENLNYDTFGLAVPSNVPAGPETGPSSAAPYGLFVGGRFQAPGTRSSRPIQDSHGNLHGYVAEGGAKDIRGAVEAAHQAAPGWVDQSPGARAALLWALAAALERRESALTSKLERHGVEFKAAKVEVELSMRRLRAWGSRAQAQGPCPQAAELRGPVLRLREPLGVLAIVCPDEWPLLAFVSLLAPALAYGNTVVLVPSGACPILALDVCQDMITLLPAGLVNVVTGDRDHLTRCLALHQDVQALWYFGSAQGSQFVERASTGNLKPVWVSRGCPRAWDQEAEGAGPDLELRAARTKALWLPMGD
;
A
#
# COMPACT_ATOMS: atom_id res chain seq x y z
N MET A 1 5.87 -9.39 25.61
CA MET A 1 7.34 -9.56 25.56
C MET A 1 7.82 -10.10 24.20
N ALA A 2 7.35 -11.25 23.73
CA ALA A 2 7.86 -11.89 22.49
C ALA A 2 7.82 -11.03 21.22
N ASN A 3 6.80 -10.17 21.05
CA ASN A 3 6.73 -9.25 19.90
C ASN A 3 7.62 -8.00 20.01
N GLY A 4 8.20 -7.73 21.19
CA GLY A 4 9.00 -6.52 21.47
C GLY A 4 10.42 -6.53 20.91
N THR A 5 10.83 -7.61 20.24
CA THR A 5 12.09 -7.67 19.50
C THR A 5 11.94 -7.11 18.09
N PRO A 6 12.98 -6.46 17.52
CA PRO A 6 12.99 -6.05 16.11
C PRO A 6 13.03 -7.25 15.13
N ARG A 7 13.25 -8.47 15.63
CA ARG A 7 13.31 -9.70 14.81
C ARG A 7 11.94 -10.41 14.77
N GLY A 8 11.77 -11.23 13.75
CA GLY A 8 10.49 -11.88 13.42
C GLY A 8 10.63 -13.14 12.57
N GLY A 9 11.61 -13.99 12.87
CA GLY A 9 11.90 -15.22 12.12
C GLY A 9 10.96 -16.36 12.50
N SER A 10 11.33 -17.13 13.52
CA SER A 10 10.55 -18.27 13.98
C SER A 10 10.34 -18.27 15.50
N ALA A 11 9.27 -18.91 15.96
CA ALA A 11 8.99 -19.10 17.39
C ALA A 11 8.33 -20.45 17.69
N SER A 12 8.39 -20.89 18.95
CA SER A 12 7.64 -22.06 19.43
C SER A 12 6.76 -21.68 20.61
N VAL A 13 5.53 -22.17 20.64
CA VAL A 13 4.58 -22.00 21.74
C VAL A 13 4.29 -23.35 22.34
N TRP A 14 4.51 -23.48 23.65
CA TRP A 14 4.31 -24.72 24.41
C TRP A 14 3.18 -24.51 25.41
N SER A 15 2.11 -25.29 25.29
CA SER A 15 0.97 -25.27 26.21
C SER A 15 0.12 -26.52 26.05
N GLU A 16 -0.36 -27.07 27.16
CA GLU A 16 -1.36 -28.14 27.16
C GLU A 16 -2.74 -27.63 26.71
N ARG A 17 -3.00 -26.33 26.85
CA ARG A 17 -4.26 -25.69 26.44
C ARG A 17 -4.15 -25.24 24.99
N LEU A 18 -4.54 -26.10 24.06
CA LEU A 18 -4.43 -25.85 22.61
C LEU A 18 -5.03 -24.52 22.17
N GLY A 19 -6.21 -24.14 22.67
CA GLY A 19 -6.84 -22.86 22.33
C GLY A 19 -5.96 -21.64 22.64
N GLN A 20 -5.29 -21.64 23.79
CA GLN A 20 -4.35 -20.57 24.16
C GLN A 20 -3.09 -20.61 23.29
N ALA A 21 -2.60 -21.80 22.96
CA ALA A 21 -1.45 -21.97 22.10
C ALA A 21 -1.71 -21.41 20.70
N LEU A 22 -2.89 -21.70 20.13
CA LEU A 22 -3.33 -21.19 18.83
C LEU A 22 -3.52 -19.67 18.84
N GLU A 23 -4.18 -19.12 19.86
CA GLU A 23 -4.36 -17.67 20.02
C GLU A 23 -3.00 -16.95 20.09
N LEU A 24 -2.07 -17.47 20.90
CA LEU A 24 -0.72 -16.93 21.00
C LEU A 24 0.05 -17.07 19.68
N GLY A 25 0.00 -18.24 19.03
CA GLY A 25 0.67 -18.47 17.76
C GLY A 25 0.18 -17.55 16.64
N HIS A 26 -1.13 -17.27 16.63
CA HIS A 26 -1.71 -16.28 15.72
C HIS A 26 -1.21 -14.86 16.00
N ARG A 27 -1.14 -14.43 17.27
CA ARG A 27 -0.71 -13.07 17.65
C ARG A 27 0.80 -12.82 17.57
N LEU A 28 1.64 -13.85 17.50
CA LEU A 28 3.09 -13.69 17.38
C LEU A 28 3.48 -13.14 16.00
N ARG A 29 4.23 -12.04 15.95
CA ARG A 29 4.71 -11.45 14.68
C ARG A 29 5.98 -12.17 14.22
N MET A 30 5.81 -13.37 13.66
CA MET A 30 6.85 -14.30 13.22
C MET A 30 6.45 -14.93 11.88
N GLY A 31 7.42 -15.30 11.04
CA GLY A 31 7.13 -16.00 9.78
C GLY A 31 6.78 -17.48 9.98
N THR A 32 7.37 -18.14 10.98
CA THR A 32 7.06 -19.53 11.34
C THR A 32 6.75 -19.65 12.82
N VAL A 33 5.69 -20.37 13.17
CA VAL A 33 5.36 -20.69 14.56
C VAL A 33 5.08 -22.17 14.71
N TRP A 34 5.73 -22.83 15.66
CA TRP A 34 5.46 -24.22 16.02
C TRP A 34 4.64 -24.29 17.31
N ILE A 35 3.52 -25.02 17.28
CA ILE A 35 2.72 -25.31 18.48
C ILE A 35 3.12 -26.69 19.00
N ASN A 36 3.59 -26.75 20.26
CA ASN A 36 4.05 -27.98 20.93
C ASN A 36 5.09 -28.79 20.14
N ALA A 37 5.88 -28.08 19.33
CA ALA A 37 6.97 -28.62 18.53
C ALA A 37 8.04 -27.55 18.34
N HIS A 38 9.18 -27.94 17.77
CA HIS A 38 10.22 -26.99 17.38
C HIS A 38 11.08 -27.57 16.26
N GLY A 39 11.51 -26.71 15.32
CA GLY A 39 12.49 -27.07 14.30
C GLY A 39 12.00 -28.02 13.20
N LEU A 40 10.68 -28.25 13.11
CA LEU A 40 10.08 -29.00 12.00
C LEU A 40 10.27 -28.23 10.69
N ARG A 41 10.68 -28.95 9.65
CA ARG A 41 10.98 -28.41 8.32
C ARG A 41 10.45 -29.36 7.26
N ASP A 42 9.74 -28.81 6.29
CA ASP A 42 9.21 -29.51 5.12
C ASP A 42 9.46 -28.60 3.90
N PRO A 43 10.08 -29.08 2.82
CA PRO A 43 10.34 -28.29 1.61
C PRO A 43 9.08 -27.68 0.98
N ALA A 44 7.92 -28.29 1.18
CA ALA A 44 6.64 -27.79 0.68
C ALA A 44 6.07 -26.65 1.54
N VAL A 45 6.55 -26.47 2.77
CA VAL A 45 6.04 -25.45 3.71
C VAL A 45 6.88 -24.18 3.63
N PRO A 46 6.26 -23.01 3.37
CA PRO A 46 7.00 -21.77 3.24
C PRO A 46 7.60 -21.33 4.59
N THR A 47 8.87 -20.97 4.56
CA THR A 47 9.64 -20.44 5.68
C THR A 47 10.19 -19.08 5.31
N GLY A 48 10.03 -18.10 6.21
CA GLY A 48 10.42 -16.72 5.96
C GLY A 48 10.48 -15.93 7.25
N GLY A 49 10.78 -14.64 7.13
CA GLY A 49 10.89 -13.70 8.24
C GLY A 49 9.95 -12.51 8.10
N CYS A 50 9.89 -11.71 9.17
CA CYS A 50 9.34 -10.37 9.12
C CYS A 50 10.20 -9.41 9.96
N LYS A 51 9.89 -8.11 9.88
CA LYS A 51 10.68 -7.04 10.51
C LYS A 51 12.15 -7.11 10.03
N TRP A 52 13.12 -7.10 10.95
CA TRP A 52 14.54 -7.15 10.61
C TRP A 52 15.05 -8.56 10.30
N SER A 53 14.18 -9.58 10.34
CA SER A 53 14.53 -10.94 9.92
C SER A 53 14.41 -11.15 8.40
N GLY A 54 14.18 -10.08 7.64
CA GLY A 54 14.02 -10.12 6.19
C GLY A 54 12.56 -10.26 5.76
N SER A 55 12.35 -10.29 4.43
CA SER A 55 11.02 -10.29 3.80
C SER A 55 10.85 -11.34 2.71
N SER A 56 11.83 -12.22 2.52
CA SER A 56 11.82 -13.25 1.47
C SER A 56 11.31 -14.59 2.02
N TRP A 57 10.73 -15.39 1.12
CA TRP A 57 10.22 -16.72 1.41
C TRP A 57 11.02 -17.82 0.71
N HIS A 58 11.13 -18.96 1.36
CA HIS A 58 11.74 -20.17 0.82
C HIS A 58 10.81 -21.37 1.06
N GLY A 59 10.83 -22.34 0.15
CA GLY A 59 9.96 -23.52 0.23
C GLY A 59 8.52 -23.24 -0.18
N GLY A 60 7.83 -24.30 -0.62
CA GLY A 60 6.47 -24.22 -1.13
C GLY A 60 6.28 -23.30 -2.33
N LEU A 61 5.02 -22.98 -2.63
CA LEU A 61 4.65 -22.07 -3.72
C LEU A 61 5.11 -20.63 -3.46
N ASP A 62 5.02 -20.16 -2.22
CA ASP A 62 5.46 -18.82 -1.83
C ASP A 62 6.95 -18.60 -2.12
N GLY A 63 7.80 -19.59 -1.83
CA GLY A 63 9.22 -19.54 -2.17
C GLY A 63 9.48 -19.61 -3.66
N MET A 64 8.65 -20.30 -4.45
CA MET A 64 8.78 -20.32 -5.91
C MET A 64 8.52 -18.93 -6.53
N TYR A 65 7.53 -18.19 -6.02
CA TYR A 65 7.20 -16.86 -6.53
C TYR A 65 8.37 -15.86 -6.43
N GLU A 66 9.28 -16.03 -5.47
CA GLU A 66 10.49 -15.18 -5.35
C GLU A 66 11.47 -15.34 -6.52
N TYR A 67 11.41 -16.47 -7.23
CA TYR A 67 12.25 -16.76 -8.40
C TYR A 67 11.54 -16.51 -9.74
N LEU A 68 10.25 -16.14 -9.70
CA LEU A 68 9.45 -15.87 -10.90
C LEU A 68 9.33 -14.37 -11.14
N GLN A 69 9.14 -14.00 -12.40
CA GLN A 69 8.77 -12.66 -12.80
C GLN A 69 7.53 -12.74 -13.69
N PRO A 70 6.62 -11.76 -13.62
CA PRO A 70 5.51 -11.68 -14.56
C PRO A 70 6.00 -11.70 -16.01
N SER A 71 5.31 -12.46 -16.86
CA SER A 71 5.56 -12.47 -18.31
C SER A 71 5.45 -11.05 -18.86
N GLY A 72 6.43 -10.61 -19.66
CA GLY A 72 6.49 -9.25 -20.18
C GLY A 72 7.26 -8.25 -19.32
N THR A 73 7.73 -8.65 -18.13
CA THR A 73 8.68 -7.83 -17.36
C THR A 73 9.94 -7.59 -18.20
N PRO A 74 10.35 -6.35 -18.47
CA PRO A 74 11.51 -6.07 -19.30
C PRO A 74 12.77 -6.68 -18.68
N ALA A 75 13.64 -7.25 -19.52
CA ALA A 75 14.94 -7.77 -19.10
C ALA A 75 15.72 -6.64 -18.42
N ARG A 76 16.28 -6.93 -17.22
CA ARG A 76 16.98 -5.98 -16.33
C ARG A 76 17.73 -4.89 -17.12
N MET A 77 17.15 -3.70 -17.21
CA MET A 77 17.93 -2.49 -17.47
C MET A 77 18.65 -2.09 -16.18
N PRO A 78 19.90 -1.60 -16.24
CA PRO A 78 20.50 -0.97 -15.08
C PRO A 78 19.73 0.34 -14.81
N TYR A 79 18.75 0.27 -13.92
CA TYR A 79 18.05 1.45 -13.37
C TYR A 79 18.92 2.17 -12.32
N PHE A 80 20.21 1.83 -12.25
CA PHE A 80 21.18 2.43 -11.36
C PHE A 80 21.54 3.80 -11.92
N CYS A 81 21.09 4.86 -11.24
CA CYS A 81 21.61 6.19 -11.51
C CYS A 81 22.97 6.33 -10.81
N GLU A 82 24.03 6.48 -11.61
CA GLU A 82 25.40 6.62 -11.11
C GLU A 82 25.59 7.88 -10.23
N ASN A 83 24.81 8.93 -10.49
CA ASN A 83 24.99 10.25 -9.87
C ASN A 83 23.92 10.59 -8.80
N LEU A 84 23.22 9.60 -8.25
CA LEU A 84 22.23 9.86 -7.20
C LEU A 84 22.92 10.15 -5.86
N ASN A 85 22.77 11.37 -5.36
CA ASN A 85 23.20 11.72 -4.01
C ASN A 85 22.07 11.42 -2.99
N TYR A 86 22.26 10.37 -2.20
CA TYR A 86 21.29 9.91 -1.20
C TYR A 86 21.09 10.91 -0.06
N ASP A 87 22.09 11.72 0.27
CA ASP A 87 21.99 12.69 1.36
C ASP A 87 21.07 13.84 0.95
N THR A 88 21.10 14.25 -0.32
CA THR A 88 20.35 15.42 -0.83
C THR A 88 19.03 15.09 -1.51
N PHE A 89 18.79 13.84 -1.94
CA PHE A 89 17.55 13.44 -2.61
C PHE A 89 16.31 13.82 -1.79
N GLY A 90 15.37 14.57 -2.37
CA GLY A 90 14.12 14.97 -1.70
C GLY A 90 14.29 15.96 -0.53
N LEU A 91 15.47 16.58 -0.34
CA LEU A 91 15.64 17.64 0.66
C LEU A 91 15.12 19.00 0.17
N ALA A 92 15.35 19.31 -1.10
CA ALA A 92 14.83 20.51 -1.72
C ALA A 92 13.41 20.24 -2.19
N VAL A 93 12.42 20.93 -1.62
CA VAL A 93 11.11 21.06 -2.25
C VAL A 93 11.28 22.14 -3.32
N PRO A 94 11.12 21.83 -4.62
CA PRO A 94 11.19 22.85 -5.66
C PRO A 94 10.21 23.96 -5.29
N SER A 95 10.72 25.19 -5.19
CA SER A 95 9.88 26.38 -4.99
C SER A 95 9.14 26.71 -6.28
N ASN A 96 8.36 25.77 -6.81
CA ASN A 96 7.43 26.03 -7.91
C ASN A 96 6.17 26.66 -7.32
N VAL A 97 6.34 27.79 -6.63
CA VAL A 97 5.31 28.82 -6.59
C VAL A 97 5.58 29.63 -7.86
N PRO A 98 4.77 29.51 -8.93
CA PRO A 98 4.86 30.51 -9.97
C PRO A 98 4.56 31.84 -9.28
N ALA A 99 5.46 32.82 -9.42
CA ALA A 99 5.13 34.22 -9.21
C ALA A 99 4.14 34.65 -10.31
N GLY A 100 2.96 34.03 -10.34
CA GLY A 100 1.79 34.54 -11.04
C GLY A 100 1.22 35.69 -10.22
N PRO A 101 0.47 36.61 -10.86
CA PRO A 101 -0.07 37.76 -10.16
C PRO A 101 -0.82 37.29 -8.92
N GLU A 102 -0.78 38.07 -7.84
CA GLU A 102 -1.70 37.93 -6.71
C GLU A 102 -3.14 38.14 -7.24
N THR A 103 -3.68 37.16 -7.97
CA THR A 103 -5.08 37.10 -8.28
C THR A 103 -5.77 36.77 -6.97
N GLY A 104 -6.64 37.72 -6.57
CA GLY A 104 -7.31 37.77 -5.27
C GLY A 104 -8.01 36.47 -4.85
N PRO A 105 -8.62 36.45 -3.66
CA PRO A 105 -9.09 35.24 -3.01
C PRO A 105 -9.97 34.42 -3.95
N SER A 106 -9.44 33.31 -4.45
CA SER A 106 -10.23 32.31 -5.17
C SER A 106 -11.33 31.83 -4.23
N SER A 107 -12.58 31.79 -4.71
CA SER A 107 -13.73 31.38 -3.89
C SER A 107 -13.73 29.88 -3.53
N ALA A 108 -12.87 29.08 -4.17
CA ALA A 108 -12.76 27.65 -3.92
C ALA A 108 -11.73 27.36 -2.81
N ALA A 109 -12.19 26.83 -1.69
CA ALA A 109 -11.30 26.38 -0.61
C ALA A 109 -10.33 25.30 -1.13
N PRO A 110 -9.02 25.39 -0.80
CA PRO A 110 -8.04 24.41 -1.24
C PRO A 110 -8.38 23.02 -0.68
N TYR A 111 -8.16 21.98 -1.47
CA TYR A 111 -8.23 20.62 -0.97
C TYR A 111 -7.15 20.41 0.10
N GLY A 112 -7.58 20.04 1.30
CA GLY A 112 -6.67 19.68 2.39
C GLY A 112 -6.00 18.32 2.18
N LEU A 113 -5.08 17.98 3.07
CA LEU A 113 -4.54 16.62 3.20
C LEU A 113 -5.60 15.73 3.86
N PHE A 114 -5.74 14.49 3.42
CA PHE A 114 -6.69 13.55 4.03
C PHE A 114 -5.97 12.68 5.08
N VAL A 115 -6.10 13.03 6.36
CA VAL A 115 -5.40 12.32 7.44
C VAL A 115 -6.36 12.08 8.60
N GLY A 116 -6.36 10.86 9.15
CA GLY A 116 -7.23 10.53 10.27
C GLY A 116 -8.72 10.63 9.94
N GLY A 117 -9.11 10.35 8.69
CA GLY A 117 -10.52 10.38 8.26
C GLY A 117 -11.11 11.78 8.03
N ARG A 118 -10.28 12.82 7.97
CA ARG A 118 -10.73 14.20 7.70
C ARG A 118 -9.75 14.96 6.82
N PHE A 119 -10.25 16.00 6.16
CA PHE A 119 -9.41 16.97 5.47
C PHE A 119 -8.81 17.97 6.47
N GLN A 120 -7.50 18.12 6.44
CA GLN A 120 -6.75 19.05 7.28
C GLN A 120 -5.84 19.96 6.45
N ALA A 121 -5.63 21.18 6.91
CA ALA A 121 -4.65 22.07 6.31
C ALA A 121 -3.22 21.50 6.51
N PRO A 122 -2.31 21.70 5.55
CA PRO A 122 -0.92 21.24 5.68
C PRO A 122 -0.20 22.02 6.79
N GLY A 123 0.73 21.37 7.49
CA GLY A 123 1.47 21.99 8.58
C GLY A 123 2.25 23.25 8.17
N THR A 124 2.71 23.33 6.93
CA THR A 124 3.41 24.48 6.32
C THR A 124 2.47 25.51 5.69
N ARG A 125 1.15 25.25 5.66
CA ARG A 125 0.12 26.08 4.98
C ARG A 125 0.45 26.41 3.52
N SER A 126 1.21 25.54 2.85
CA SER A 126 1.54 25.65 1.43
C SER A 126 0.47 24.95 0.58
N SER A 127 0.12 25.55 -0.56
CA SER A 127 -0.75 24.93 -1.56
C SER A 127 -0.24 25.22 -2.96
N ARG A 128 -0.35 24.25 -3.87
CA ARG A 128 -0.01 24.43 -5.28
C ARG A 128 -1.27 24.52 -6.16
N PRO A 129 -1.24 25.34 -7.23
CA PRO A 129 -2.29 25.31 -8.23
C PRO A 129 -2.16 24.03 -9.08
N ILE A 130 -3.28 23.37 -9.33
CA ILE A 130 -3.41 22.31 -10.32
C ILE A 130 -4.07 22.92 -11.55
N GLN A 131 -3.43 22.76 -12.70
CA GLN A 131 -3.93 23.27 -13.97
C GLN A 131 -4.59 22.14 -14.78
N ASP A 132 -5.55 22.52 -15.62
CA ASP A 132 -6.15 21.68 -16.64
C ASP A 132 -5.22 21.56 -17.87
N SER A 133 -5.61 20.74 -18.86
CA SER A 133 -4.84 20.58 -20.11
C SER A 133 -4.74 21.86 -20.95
N HIS A 134 -5.55 22.87 -20.66
CA HIS A 134 -5.57 24.16 -21.33
C HIS A 134 -4.83 25.26 -20.52
N GLY A 135 -4.25 24.92 -19.37
CA GLY A 135 -3.55 25.84 -18.48
C GLY A 135 -4.44 26.63 -17.52
N ASN A 136 -5.76 26.39 -17.50
CA ASN A 136 -6.65 27.03 -16.54
C ASN A 136 -6.54 26.38 -15.17
N LEU A 137 -6.79 27.15 -14.11
CA LEU A 137 -6.80 26.65 -12.75
C LEU A 137 -7.97 25.69 -12.52
N HIS A 138 -7.67 24.42 -12.22
CA HIS A 138 -8.64 23.42 -11.78
C HIS A 138 -8.92 23.53 -10.26
N GLY A 139 -7.88 23.78 -9.46
CA GLY A 139 -8.02 23.96 -8.02
C GLY A 139 -6.68 24.06 -7.30
N TYR A 140 -6.73 24.39 -6.01
CA TYR A 140 -5.56 24.40 -5.15
C TYR A 140 -5.51 23.13 -4.29
N VAL A 141 -4.32 22.54 -4.18
CA VAL A 141 -4.08 21.32 -3.41
C VAL A 141 -3.01 21.60 -2.37
N ALA A 142 -3.24 21.15 -1.14
CA ALA A 142 -2.30 21.25 -0.05
C ALA A 142 -0.97 20.54 -0.36
N GLU A 143 0.15 21.19 -0.04
CA GLU A 143 1.48 20.62 -0.12
C GLU A 143 1.90 20.20 1.29
N GLY A 144 1.87 18.89 1.55
CA GLY A 144 2.28 18.29 2.80
C GLY A 144 3.80 18.11 2.88
N GLY A 145 4.30 17.97 4.10
CA GLY A 145 5.72 17.71 4.36
C GLY A 145 5.95 16.62 5.40
N ALA A 146 7.17 16.57 5.93
CA ALA A 146 7.59 15.58 6.92
C ALA A 146 6.68 15.47 8.16
N LYS A 147 6.13 16.61 8.64
CA LYS A 147 5.21 16.63 9.79
C LYS A 147 3.87 15.96 9.47
N ASP A 148 3.36 16.19 8.27
CA ASP A 148 2.08 15.62 7.84
C ASP A 148 2.22 14.11 7.59
N ILE A 149 3.36 13.66 7.03
CA ILE A 149 3.67 12.23 6.91
C ILE A 149 3.73 11.56 8.28
N ARG A 150 4.36 12.19 9.28
CA ARG A 150 4.38 11.67 10.64
C ARG A 150 2.97 11.53 11.21
N GLY A 151 2.15 12.57 11.08
CA GLY A 151 0.75 12.52 11.52
C GLY A 151 -0.07 11.45 10.79
N ALA A 152 0.17 11.24 9.49
CA ALA A 152 -0.47 10.18 8.72
C ALA A 152 -0.06 8.77 9.17
N VAL A 153 1.23 8.57 9.47
CA VAL A 153 1.74 7.29 10.00
C VAL A 153 1.21 7.03 11.40
N GLU A 154 1.15 8.04 12.27
CA GLU A 154 0.54 7.94 13.61
C GLU A 154 -0.93 7.56 13.53
N ALA A 155 -1.70 8.19 12.64
CA ALA A 155 -3.11 7.86 12.41
C ALA A 155 -3.29 6.42 11.87
N ALA A 156 -2.41 5.97 10.96
CA ALA A 156 -2.41 4.61 10.45
C ALA A 156 -2.14 3.58 11.57
N HIS A 157 -1.16 3.84 12.45
CA HIS A 157 -0.89 2.96 13.59
C HIS A 157 -2.05 2.88 14.58
N GLN A 158 -2.74 4.00 14.83
CA GLN A 158 -3.91 4.02 15.70
C GLN A 158 -5.07 3.20 15.13
N ALA A 159 -5.27 3.21 13.81
CA ALA A 159 -6.32 2.46 13.13
C ALA A 159 -6.01 0.96 12.98
N ALA A 160 -4.74 0.58 12.97
CA ALA A 160 -4.30 -0.77 12.60
C ALA A 160 -4.90 -1.91 13.46
N PRO A 161 -4.93 -1.86 14.81
CA PRO A 161 -5.46 -2.97 15.61
C PRO A 161 -6.93 -3.29 15.29
N GLY A 162 -7.78 -2.26 15.22
CA GLY A 162 -9.19 -2.43 14.91
C GLY A 162 -9.46 -2.91 13.48
N TRP A 163 -8.54 -2.61 12.55
CA TRP A 163 -8.65 -3.04 11.15
C TRP A 163 -8.19 -4.49 10.93
N VAL A 164 -7.10 -4.90 11.58
CA VAL A 164 -6.59 -6.29 11.50
C VAL A 164 -7.61 -7.28 12.04
N ASP A 165 -8.35 -6.90 13.08
CA ASP A 165 -9.38 -7.74 13.71
C ASP A 165 -10.70 -7.81 12.89
N GLN A 166 -10.86 -7.00 11.84
CA GLN A 166 -12.05 -7.10 10.97
C GLN A 166 -12.06 -8.42 10.20
N SER A 167 -13.25 -9.01 10.05
CA SER A 167 -13.41 -10.21 9.23
C SER A 167 -13.15 -9.90 7.74
N PRO A 168 -12.66 -10.88 6.95
CA PRO A 168 -12.47 -10.67 5.51
C PRO A 168 -13.76 -10.23 4.79
N GLY A 169 -14.93 -10.73 5.24
CA GLY A 169 -16.23 -10.29 4.74
C GLY A 169 -16.57 -8.83 5.05
N ALA A 170 -16.21 -8.33 6.23
CA ALA A 170 -16.37 -6.91 6.57
C ALA A 170 -15.47 -6.02 5.70
N ARG A 171 -14.22 -6.44 5.46
CA ARG A 171 -13.31 -5.72 4.54
C ARG A 171 -13.84 -5.71 3.10
N ALA A 172 -14.38 -6.83 2.63
CA ALA A 172 -15.00 -6.95 1.32
C ALA A 172 -16.19 -6.00 1.15
N ALA A 173 -17.07 -5.91 2.15
CA ALA A 173 -18.22 -5.03 2.14
C ALA A 173 -17.82 -3.55 1.97
N LEU A 174 -16.74 -3.11 2.61
CA LEU A 174 -16.23 -1.74 2.47
C LEU A 174 -15.69 -1.46 1.06
N LEU A 175 -14.98 -2.42 0.44
CA LEU A 175 -14.49 -2.27 -0.94
C LEU A 175 -15.65 -2.17 -1.93
N TRP A 176 -16.71 -2.96 -1.76
CA TRP A 176 -17.91 -2.86 -2.59
C TRP A 176 -18.69 -1.57 -2.35
N ALA A 177 -18.78 -1.11 -1.10
CA ALA A 177 -19.41 0.16 -0.78
C ALA A 177 -18.67 1.34 -1.43
N LEU A 178 -17.33 1.30 -1.45
CA LEU A 178 -16.52 2.30 -2.15
C LEU A 178 -16.76 2.23 -3.68
N ALA A 179 -16.82 1.03 -4.26
CA ALA A 179 -17.14 0.88 -5.68
C ALA A 179 -18.51 1.49 -6.04
N ALA A 180 -19.52 1.25 -5.20
CA ALA A 180 -20.86 1.81 -5.37
C ALA A 180 -20.90 3.34 -5.17
N ALA A 181 -20.00 3.90 -4.34
CA ALA A 181 -19.86 5.35 -4.19
C ALA A 181 -19.27 6.01 -5.43
N LEU A 182 -18.24 5.41 -6.03
CA LEU A 182 -17.66 5.88 -7.29
C LEU A 182 -18.66 5.79 -8.44
N GLU A 183 -19.47 4.74 -8.50
CA GLU A 183 -20.52 4.55 -9.52
C GLU A 183 -21.55 5.68 -9.52
N ARG A 184 -21.97 6.16 -8.34
CA ARG A 184 -22.87 7.32 -8.23
C ARG A 184 -22.28 8.61 -8.77
N ARG A 185 -20.96 8.71 -8.88
CA ARG A 185 -20.22 9.90 -9.32
C ARG A 185 -19.45 9.67 -10.62
N GLU A 186 -19.76 8.60 -11.37
CA GLU A 186 -19.03 8.21 -12.59
C GLU A 186 -18.88 9.38 -13.56
N SER A 187 -20.00 10.04 -13.90
CA SER A 187 -20.00 11.17 -14.85
C SER A 187 -19.13 12.34 -14.37
N ALA A 188 -19.15 12.65 -13.07
CA ALA A 188 -18.34 13.73 -12.50
C ALA A 188 -16.84 13.39 -12.52
N LEU A 189 -16.47 12.13 -12.23
CA LEU A 189 -15.08 11.67 -12.27
C LEU A 189 -14.55 11.66 -13.71
N THR A 190 -15.35 11.19 -14.68
CA THR A 190 -15.00 11.21 -16.10
C THR A 190 -14.76 12.64 -16.60
N SER A 191 -15.65 13.59 -16.28
CA SER A 191 -15.47 14.99 -16.67
C SER A 191 -14.23 15.63 -16.04
N LYS A 192 -13.82 15.23 -14.83
CA LYS A 192 -12.58 15.73 -14.20
C LYS A 192 -11.32 15.16 -14.85
N LEU A 193 -11.34 13.89 -15.26
CA LEU A 193 -10.27 13.28 -16.05
C LEU A 193 -10.15 13.94 -17.44
N GLU A 194 -11.29 14.26 -18.07
CA GLU A 194 -11.31 14.95 -19.36
C GLU A 194 -10.64 16.33 -19.29
N ARG A 195 -10.90 17.09 -18.22
CA ARG A 195 -10.21 18.36 -17.96
C ARG A 195 -8.69 18.20 -17.77
N HIS A 196 -8.24 17.03 -17.35
CA HIS A 196 -6.80 16.75 -17.22
C HIS A 196 -6.14 16.40 -18.58
N GLY A 197 -6.93 16.35 -19.67
CA GLY A 197 -6.44 16.09 -21.03
C GLY A 197 -6.60 14.65 -21.48
N VAL A 198 -7.31 13.81 -20.72
CA VAL A 198 -7.62 12.43 -21.12
C VAL A 198 -8.83 12.45 -22.05
N GLU A 199 -8.79 11.72 -23.17
CA GLU A 199 -9.95 11.60 -24.07
C GLU A 199 -11.16 11.03 -23.30
N PHE A 200 -12.36 11.59 -23.50
CA PHE A 200 -13.58 11.18 -22.81
C PHE A 200 -13.80 9.66 -22.77
N LYS A 201 -13.56 8.95 -23.90
CA LYS A 201 -13.69 7.49 -23.96
C LYS A 201 -12.70 6.79 -23.04
N ALA A 202 -11.43 7.19 -23.07
CA ALA A 202 -10.39 6.66 -22.20
C ALA A 202 -10.64 6.98 -20.72
N ALA A 203 -11.09 8.21 -20.43
CA ALA A 203 -11.46 8.65 -19.09
C ALA A 203 -12.62 7.82 -18.52
N LYS A 204 -13.64 7.52 -19.33
CA LYS A 204 -14.74 6.64 -18.93
C LYS A 204 -14.24 5.22 -18.62
N VAL A 205 -13.40 4.66 -19.48
CA VAL A 205 -12.78 3.34 -19.27
C VAL A 205 -11.95 3.31 -17.98
N GLU A 206 -11.19 4.37 -17.66
CA GLU A 206 -10.43 4.48 -16.41
C GLU A 206 -11.33 4.37 -15.17
N VAL A 207 -12.44 5.10 -15.15
CA VAL A 207 -13.40 5.08 -14.02
C VAL A 207 -14.07 3.71 -13.91
N GLU A 208 -14.53 3.14 -15.03
CA GLU A 208 -15.14 1.81 -15.07
C GLU A 208 -14.19 0.71 -14.58
N LEU A 209 -12.94 0.73 -15.03
CA LEU A 209 -11.92 -0.20 -14.57
C LEU A 209 -11.66 -0.03 -13.07
N SER A 210 -11.57 1.20 -12.57
CA SER A 210 -11.37 1.47 -11.13
C SER A 210 -12.47 0.84 -10.28
N MET A 211 -13.74 0.99 -10.68
CA MET A 211 -14.88 0.34 -10.02
C MET A 211 -14.78 -1.20 -10.09
N ARG A 212 -14.38 -1.74 -11.24
CA ARG A 212 -14.16 -3.18 -11.43
C ARG A 212 -13.07 -3.71 -10.50
N ARG A 213 -11.96 -2.97 -10.32
CA ARG A 213 -10.85 -3.33 -9.42
C ARG A 213 -11.32 -3.46 -7.98
N LEU A 214 -12.08 -2.47 -7.49
CA LEU A 214 -12.64 -2.52 -6.14
C LEU A 214 -13.57 -3.73 -5.95
N ARG A 215 -14.44 -4.00 -6.93
CA ARG A 215 -15.34 -5.16 -6.88
C ARG A 215 -14.59 -6.48 -6.86
N ALA A 216 -13.60 -6.64 -7.74
CA ALA A 216 -12.77 -7.84 -7.83
C ALA A 216 -11.99 -8.08 -6.53
N TRP A 217 -11.36 -7.05 -5.96
CA TRP A 217 -10.65 -7.16 -4.69
C TRP A 217 -11.59 -7.39 -3.50
N GLY A 218 -12.81 -6.86 -3.52
CA GLY A 218 -13.85 -7.21 -2.56
C GLY A 218 -14.18 -8.70 -2.60
N SER A 219 -14.39 -9.27 -3.79
CA SER A 219 -14.64 -10.71 -3.94
C SER A 219 -13.45 -11.57 -3.49
N ARG A 220 -12.22 -11.16 -3.82
CA ARG A 220 -11.01 -11.84 -3.34
C ARG A 220 -10.86 -11.76 -1.82
N ALA A 221 -11.12 -10.59 -1.22
CA ALA A 221 -11.11 -10.41 0.21
C ALA A 221 -12.12 -11.33 0.91
N GLN A 222 -13.35 -11.44 0.37
CA GLN A 222 -14.37 -12.34 0.91
C GLN A 222 -13.94 -13.81 0.87
N ALA A 223 -13.22 -14.22 -0.18
CA ALA A 223 -12.73 -15.58 -0.35
C ALA A 223 -11.47 -15.91 0.48
N GLN A 224 -10.88 -14.95 1.21
CA GLN A 224 -9.70 -15.19 2.03
C GLN A 224 -10.00 -16.13 3.22
N GLY A 225 -9.09 -17.05 3.49
CA GLY A 225 -9.11 -17.91 4.66
C GLY A 225 -7.77 -18.66 4.86
N PRO A 226 -7.53 -19.23 6.05
CA PRO A 226 -6.37 -20.10 6.27
C PRO A 226 -6.36 -21.26 5.27
N CYS A 227 -5.24 -21.50 4.62
CA CYS A 227 -5.08 -22.64 3.73
C CYS A 227 -4.38 -23.78 4.48
N PRO A 228 -5.08 -24.88 4.81
CA PRO A 228 -4.46 -26.04 5.42
C PRO A 228 -3.58 -26.76 4.40
N GLN A 229 -2.40 -27.15 4.85
CA GLN A 229 -1.45 -27.94 4.08
C GLN A 229 -1.07 -29.16 4.90
N ALA A 230 -1.10 -30.34 4.27
CA ALA A 230 -0.53 -31.54 4.86
C ALA A 230 0.99 -31.41 4.83
N ALA A 231 1.63 -31.57 5.99
CA ALA A 231 3.07 -31.77 6.10
C ALA A 231 3.32 -33.21 6.56
N GLU A 232 4.37 -33.83 6.05
CA GLU A 232 4.65 -35.25 6.35
C GLU A 232 5.16 -35.47 7.79
N LEU A 233 5.61 -34.40 8.46
CA LEU A 233 6.48 -34.47 9.64
C LEU A 233 5.83 -33.98 10.96
N ARG A 234 4.64 -34.48 11.29
CA ARG A 234 3.82 -34.19 12.50
C ARG A 234 2.82 -33.03 12.35
N GLY A 235 1.66 -33.36 11.78
CA GLY A 235 0.48 -32.50 11.84
C GLY A 235 0.34 -31.57 10.64
N PRO A 236 -0.86 -30.98 10.47
CA PRO A 236 -1.10 -30.02 9.42
C PRO A 236 -0.38 -28.69 9.70
N VAL A 237 -0.04 -27.98 8.64
CA VAL A 237 0.42 -26.60 8.69
C VAL A 237 -0.69 -25.69 8.17
N LEU A 238 -1.03 -24.67 8.95
CA LEU A 238 -1.90 -23.60 8.49
C LEU A 238 -1.04 -22.50 7.86
N ARG A 239 -1.30 -22.22 6.58
CA ARG A 239 -0.73 -21.07 5.90
C ARG A 239 -1.67 -19.88 6.08
N LEU A 240 -1.22 -18.90 6.86
CA LEU A 240 -1.94 -17.67 7.15
C LEU A 240 -1.40 -16.55 6.27
N ARG A 241 -2.29 -15.70 5.76
CA ARG A 241 -1.93 -14.46 5.07
C ARG A 241 -2.13 -13.31 6.03
N GLU A 242 -1.03 -12.67 6.42
CA GLU A 242 -1.04 -11.56 7.39
C GLU A 242 -0.75 -10.23 6.71
N PRO A 243 -1.37 -9.14 7.19
CA PRO A 243 -1.00 -7.80 6.76
C PRO A 243 0.47 -7.50 7.08
N LEU A 244 1.07 -6.63 6.27
CA LEU A 244 2.40 -6.09 6.50
C LEU A 244 2.40 -5.08 7.66
N GLY A 245 1.31 -4.31 7.80
CA GLY A 245 1.13 -3.28 8.82
C GLY A 245 0.73 -1.94 8.19
N VAL A 246 1.49 -0.89 8.50
CA VAL A 246 1.41 0.40 7.79
C VAL A 246 2.17 0.29 6.47
N LEU A 247 1.42 0.33 5.37
CA LEU A 247 1.91 0.30 4.02
C LEU A 247 1.93 1.72 3.44
N ALA A 248 3.12 2.19 3.07
CA ALA A 248 3.25 3.42 2.32
C ALA A 248 3.16 3.14 0.82
N ILE A 249 2.47 4.00 0.07
CA ILE A 249 2.31 3.85 -1.38
C ILE A 249 2.57 5.21 -2.04
N VAL A 250 3.50 5.26 -2.98
CA VAL A 250 3.69 6.40 -3.87
C VAL A 250 3.16 6.01 -5.25
N CYS A 251 2.07 6.65 -5.65
CA CYS A 251 1.36 6.36 -6.89
C CYS A 251 2.09 6.97 -8.10
N PRO A 252 1.92 6.35 -9.29
CA PRO A 252 2.43 6.90 -10.53
C PRO A 252 1.63 8.12 -10.98
N ASP A 253 2.18 8.84 -11.97
CA ASP A 253 1.48 9.95 -12.61
C ASP A 253 0.49 9.45 -13.68
N GLU A 254 0.74 8.29 -14.28
CA GLU A 254 -0.16 7.66 -15.25
C GLU A 254 -1.40 7.04 -14.57
N TRP A 255 -2.54 7.07 -15.26
CA TRP A 255 -3.81 6.48 -14.79
C TRP A 255 -4.13 6.92 -13.35
N PRO A 256 -4.24 8.24 -13.08
CA PRO A 256 -4.22 8.79 -11.73
C PRO A 256 -5.31 8.22 -10.81
N LEU A 257 -6.48 7.87 -11.33
CA LEU A 257 -7.55 7.23 -10.56
C LEU A 257 -7.34 5.71 -10.51
N LEU A 258 -7.11 5.08 -11.66
CA LEU A 258 -7.02 3.62 -11.75
C LEU A 258 -5.81 3.05 -11.01
N ALA A 259 -4.64 3.66 -11.13
CA ALA A 259 -3.45 3.23 -10.39
C ALA A 259 -3.62 3.42 -8.88
N PHE A 260 -4.19 4.56 -8.46
CA PHE A 260 -4.51 4.83 -7.06
C PHE A 260 -5.41 3.74 -6.47
N VAL A 261 -6.52 3.42 -7.16
CA VAL A 261 -7.47 2.40 -6.73
C VAL A 261 -6.88 0.98 -6.79
N SER A 262 -6.12 0.67 -7.85
CA SER A 262 -5.51 -0.65 -8.05
C SER A 262 -4.46 -0.99 -6.98
N LEU A 263 -3.84 0.02 -6.38
CA LEU A 263 -2.91 -0.14 -5.26
C LEU A 263 -3.62 -0.10 -3.90
N LEU A 264 -4.62 0.77 -3.73
CA LEU A 264 -5.38 0.89 -2.49
C LEU A 264 -6.19 -0.39 -2.18
N ALA A 265 -6.89 -0.94 -3.18
CA ALA A 265 -7.80 -2.06 -3.00
C ALA A 265 -7.14 -3.33 -2.42
N PRO A 266 -6.01 -3.85 -2.95
CA PRO A 266 -5.32 -5.01 -2.37
C PRO A 266 -4.75 -4.71 -0.98
N ALA A 267 -4.24 -3.51 -0.75
CA ALA A 267 -3.71 -3.11 0.55
C ALA A 267 -4.79 -3.24 1.64
N LEU A 268 -5.98 -2.71 1.38
CA LEU A 268 -7.13 -2.81 2.28
C LEU A 268 -7.67 -4.25 2.39
N ALA A 269 -7.77 -4.97 1.27
CA ALA A 269 -8.25 -6.35 1.23
C ALA A 269 -7.48 -7.26 2.21
N TYR A 270 -6.16 -7.07 2.32
CA TYR A 270 -5.27 -7.84 3.19
C TYR A 270 -5.09 -7.27 4.60
N GLY A 271 -5.84 -6.22 4.98
CA GLY A 271 -5.82 -5.70 6.35
C GLY A 271 -4.70 -4.70 6.63
N ASN A 272 -4.08 -4.10 5.62
CA ASN A 272 -3.08 -3.05 5.82
C ASN A 272 -3.77 -1.70 6.08
N THR A 273 -3.11 -0.86 6.87
CA THR A 273 -3.40 0.58 6.93
C THR A 273 -2.47 1.29 5.96
N VAL A 274 -2.94 2.37 5.33
CA VAL A 274 -2.26 2.91 4.16
C VAL A 274 -1.97 4.40 4.29
N VAL A 275 -0.76 4.80 3.91
CA VAL A 275 -0.36 6.19 3.68
C VAL A 275 0.00 6.35 2.22
N LEU A 276 -0.81 7.08 1.45
CA LEU A 276 -0.63 7.25 0.02
C LEU A 276 -0.14 8.67 -0.33
N VAL A 277 0.77 8.72 -1.30
CA VAL A 277 1.10 9.92 -2.07
C VAL A 277 0.48 9.73 -3.46
N PRO A 278 -0.56 10.49 -3.83
CA PRO A 278 -1.24 10.32 -5.11
C PRO A 278 -0.40 10.90 -6.26
N SER A 279 -0.91 10.77 -7.49
CA SER A 279 -0.31 11.39 -8.69
C SER A 279 0.00 12.86 -8.46
N GLY A 280 1.23 13.26 -8.81
CA GLY A 280 1.64 14.65 -8.79
C GLY A 280 0.90 15.44 -9.86
N ALA A 281 0.65 14.84 -11.03
CA ALA A 281 -0.04 15.49 -12.14
C ALA A 281 -1.54 15.72 -11.89
N CYS A 282 -2.26 14.74 -11.33
CA CYS A 282 -3.70 14.83 -11.09
C CYS A 282 -4.11 14.31 -9.68
N PRO A 283 -3.78 15.04 -8.61
CA PRO A 283 -4.12 14.61 -7.24
C PRO A 283 -5.61 14.76 -6.90
N ILE A 284 -6.35 15.60 -7.62
CA ILE A 284 -7.76 15.95 -7.28
C ILE A 284 -8.66 14.72 -7.28
N LEU A 285 -8.47 13.78 -8.21
CA LEU A 285 -9.27 12.57 -8.28
C LEU A 285 -9.10 11.69 -7.04
N ALA A 286 -7.86 11.52 -6.57
CA ALA A 286 -7.59 10.77 -5.34
C ALA A 286 -8.27 11.44 -4.13
N LEU A 287 -8.25 12.78 -4.07
CA LEU A 287 -8.92 13.54 -3.01
C LEU A 287 -10.45 13.43 -3.08
N ASP A 288 -11.04 13.39 -4.29
CA ASP A 288 -12.46 13.13 -4.44
C ASP A 288 -12.85 11.72 -3.96
N VAL A 289 -12.01 10.70 -4.20
CA VAL A 289 -12.23 9.35 -3.63
C VAL A 289 -12.14 9.41 -2.10
N CYS A 290 -11.25 10.24 -1.54
CA CYS A 290 -11.16 10.43 -0.09
C CYS A 290 -12.44 11.01 0.53
N GLN A 291 -13.18 11.85 -0.19
CA GLN A 291 -14.47 12.36 0.28
C GLN A 291 -15.48 11.23 0.51
N ASP A 292 -15.53 10.24 -0.37
CA ASP A 292 -16.40 9.07 -0.20
C ASP A 292 -15.93 8.24 1.01
N MET A 293 -14.61 8.08 1.16
CA MET A 293 -14.01 7.29 2.24
C MET A 293 -14.30 7.82 3.63
N ILE A 294 -14.56 9.12 3.82
CA ILE A 294 -14.92 9.72 5.13
C ILE A 294 -16.09 8.98 5.78
N THR A 295 -17.09 8.62 4.98
CA THR A 295 -18.33 8.00 5.49
C THR A 295 -18.26 6.48 5.55
N LEU A 296 -17.32 5.89 4.82
CA LEU A 296 -17.24 4.44 4.63
C LEU A 296 -16.18 3.77 5.49
N LEU A 297 -15.02 4.41 5.65
CA LEU A 297 -13.84 3.79 6.24
C LEU A 297 -13.56 4.32 7.65
N PRO A 298 -13.03 3.47 8.55
CA PRO A 298 -12.52 3.94 9.85
C PRO A 298 -11.47 5.04 9.69
N ALA A 299 -11.52 6.02 10.61
CA ALA A 299 -10.55 7.11 10.64
C ALA A 299 -9.11 6.58 10.74
N GLY A 300 -8.22 7.09 9.89
CA GLY A 300 -6.81 6.71 9.86
C GLY A 300 -6.50 5.43 9.07
N LEU A 301 -7.50 4.70 8.57
CA LEU A 301 -7.27 3.52 7.73
C LEU A 301 -6.57 3.86 6.41
N VAL A 302 -7.05 4.92 5.77
CA VAL A 302 -6.46 5.50 4.56
C VAL A 302 -6.07 6.94 4.88
N ASN A 303 -4.83 7.29 4.60
CA ASN A 303 -4.31 8.65 4.73
C ASN A 303 -3.67 9.04 3.40
N VAL A 304 -4.03 10.19 2.85
CA VAL A 304 -3.51 10.70 1.58
C VAL A 304 -2.83 12.04 1.83
N VAL A 305 -1.53 12.09 1.51
CA VAL A 305 -0.70 13.29 1.62
C VAL A 305 -0.25 13.69 0.22
N THR A 306 -0.77 14.81 -0.25
CA THR A 306 -0.35 15.45 -1.50
C THR A 306 0.89 16.31 -1.26
N GLY A 307 1.80 16.36 -2.23
CA GLY A 307 2.99 17.21 -2.15
C GLY A 307 4.03 16.88 -3.22
N ASP A 308 5.22 17.45 -3.10
CA ASP A 308 6.40 17.03 -3.87
C ASP A 308 6.70 15.53 -3.66
N ARG A 309 6.71 14.77 -4.75
CA ARG A 309 6.84 13.31 -4.71
C ARG A 309 8.15 12.88 -4.07
N ASP A 310 9.28 13.49 -4.43
CA ASP A 310 10.60 13.04 -3.98
C ASP A 310 10.81 13.37 -2.50
N HIS A 311 10.34 14.52 -2.04
CA HIS A 311 10.33 14.91 -0.64
C HIS A 311 9.49 13.97 0.23
N LEU A 312 8.26 13.67 -0.18
CA LEU A 312 7.37 12.77 0.54
C LEU A 312 7.91 11.33 0.50
N THR A 313 8.46 10.89 -0.63
CA THR A 313 9.13 9.59 -0.77
C THR A 313 10.29 9.46 0.20
N ARG A 314 11.13 10.50 0.33
CA ARG A 314 12.23 10.53 1.31
C ARG A 314 11.72 10.31 2.73
N CYS A 315 10.67 11.04 3.09
CA CYS A 315 10.06 10.99 4.41
C CYS A 315 9.48 9.59 4.72
N LEU A 316 8.78 8.98 3.76
CA LEU A 316 8.21 7.64 3.91
C LEU A 316 9.26 6.54 3.96
N ALA A 317 10.25 6.58 3.08
CA ALA A 317 11.28 5.54 2.97
C ALA A 317 12.19 5.49 4.21
N LEU A 318 12.54 6.65 4.78
CA LEU A 318 13.36 6.74 6.00
C LEU A 318 12.56 6.50 7.29
N HIS A 319 11.23 6.55 7.24
CA HIS A 319 10.38 6.37 8.42
C HIS A 319 10.55 4.95 9.00
N GLN A 320 10.82 4.86 10.31
CA GLN A 320 11.04 3.58 10.99
C GLN A 320 9.74 2.83 11.25
N ASP A 321 8.66 3.55 11.50
CA ASP A 321 7.33 2.97 11.75
C ASP A 321 6.52 2.65 10.49
N VAL A 322 7.10 2.77 9.29
CA VAL A 322 6.49 2.25 8.05
C VAL A 322 6.99 0.81 7.83
N GLN A 323 6.06 -0.14 7.71
CA GLN A 323 6.40 -1.56 7.61
C GLN A 323 6.69 -2.02 6.18
N ALA A 324 6.14 -1.36 5.17
CA ALA A 324 6.38 -1.67 3.77
C ALA A 324 6.18 -0.41 2.91
N LEU A 325 6.86 -0.34 1.76
CA LEU A 325 6.74 0.79 0.84
C LEU A 325 6.64 0.33 -0.61
N TRP A 326 5.57 0.75 -1.28
CA TRP A 326 5.41 0.61 -2.71
C TRP A 326 5.69 1.96 -3.38
N TYR A 327 6.52 1.95 -4.43
CA TYR A 327 6.92 3.17 -5.12
C TYR A 327 6.80 3.00 -6.63
N PHE A 328 5.91 3.76 -7.23
CA PHE A 328 5.70 3.82 -8.67
C PHE A 328 6.04 5.23 -9.14
N GLY A 329 7.25 5.39 -9.67
CA GLY A 329 7.76 6.68 -10.11
C GLY A 329 9.09 6.54 -10.81
N SER A 330 9.95 7.54 -10.63
CA SER A 330 11.26 7.63 -11.30
C SER A 330 12.24 6.50 -10.93
N ALA A 331 13.20 6.22 -11.80
CA ALA A 331 14.30 5.29 -11.50
C ALA A 331 15.14 5.76 -10.30
N GLN A 332 15.41 7.07 -10.20
CA GLN A 332 16.14 7.68 -9.09
C GLN A 332 15.43 7.47 -7.75
N GLY A 333 14.12 7.72 -7.69
CA GLY A 333 13.34 7.49 -6.48
C GLY A 333 13.27 6.00 -6.11
N SER A 334 13.21 5.10 -7.11
CA SER A 334 13.25 3.65 -6.88
C SER A 334 14.57 3.22 -6.23
N GLN A 335 15.71 3.70 -6.75
CA GLN A 335 17.03 3.44 -6.20
C GLN A 335 17.17 4.02 -4.78
N PHE A 336 16.64 5.22 -4.54
CA PHE A 336 16.61 5.82 -3.22
C PHE A 336 15.81 4.97 -2.22
N VAL A 337 14.60 4.54 -2.61
CA VAL A 337 13.72 3.72 -1.77
C VAL A 337 14.37 2.39 -1.39
N GLU A 338 14.98 1.70 -2.36
CA GLU A 338 15.70 0.45 -2.10
C GLU A 338 16.91 0.66 -1.18
N ARG A 339 17.63 1.78 -1.29
CA ARG A 339 18.74 2.10 -0.38
C ARG A 339 18.25 2.46 1.02
N ALA A 340 17.24 3.31 1.12
CA ALA A 340 16.70 3.80 2.39
C ALA A 340 16.01 2.68 3.21
N SER A 341 15.45 1.67 2.54
CA SER A 341 14.81 0.53 3.22
C SER A 341 15.78 -0.30 4.06
N THR A 342 17.09 -0.24 3.78
CA THR A 342 18.13 -0.94 4.55
C THR A 342 18.17 -0.55 6.02
N GLY A 343 17.64 0.62 6.38
CA GLY A 343 17.60 1.09 7.77
C GLY A 343 16.74 0.22 8.71
N ASN A 344 15.58 -0.24 8.25
CA ASN A 344 14.69 -1.13 9.03
C ASN A 344 14.31 -2.43 8.32
N LEU A 345 14.95 -2.70 7.18
CA LEU A 345 14.70 -3.85 6.30
C LEU A 345 13.22 -3.98 5.88
N LYS A 346 12.50 -2.85 5.75
CA LYS A 346 11.13 -2.86 5.25
C LYS A 346 11.10 -3.43 3.82
N PRO A 347 10.19 -4.38 3.49
CA PRO A 347 9.98 -4.77 2.11
C PRO A 347 9.61 -3.56 1.25
N VAL A 348 10.23 -3.49 0.08
CA VAL A 348 9.93 -2.47 -0.92
C VAL A 348 9.53 -3.10 -2.23
N TRP A 349 8.62 -2.44 -2.94
CA TRP A 349 8.23 -2.81 -4.29
C TRP A 349 8.29 -1.57 -5.17
N VAL A 350 9.20 -1.57 -6.14
CA VAL A 350 9.54 -0.37 -6.91
C VAL A 350 9.37 -0.60 -8.41
N SER A 351 8.88 0.42 -9.13
CA SER A 351 8.70 0.36 -10.60
C SER A 351 10.00 0.50 -11.38
N ARG A 352 11.06 1.04 -10.77
CA ARG A 352 12.38 1.27 -11.39
C ARG A 352 12.33 2.20 -12.61
N GLY A 353 11.32 3.08 -12.66
CA GLY A 353 11.08 3.96 -13.81
C GLY A 353 10.38 3.29 -14.99
N CYS A 354 10.02 2.00 -14.88
CA CYS A 354 9.24 1.33 -15.91
C CYS A 354 7.74 1.57 -15.68
N PRO A 355 6.98 1.96 -16.71
CA PRO A 355 5.54 2.06 -16.60
C PRO A 355 4.93 0.67 -16.40
N ARG A 356 3.77 0.62 -15.76
CA ARG A 356 2.98 -0.59 -15.54
C ARG A 356 1.66 -0.48 -16.29
N ALA A 357 1.21 -1.55 -16.93
CA ALA A 357 -0.04 -1.57 -17.68
C ALA A 357 -1.25 -1.75 -16.74
N TRP A 358 -1.67 -0.66 -16.08
CA TRP A 358 -2.77 -0.68 -15.09
C TRP A 358 -4.12 -1.11 -15.65
N ASP A 359 -4.35 -0.84 -16.93
CA ASP A 359 -5.53 -1.23 -17.69
C ASP A 359 -5.60 -2.75 -17.92
N GLN A 360 -4.46 -3.42 -17.98
CA GLN A 360 -4.37 -4.87 -18.18
C GLN A 360 -4.58 -5.63 -16.87
N GLU A 361 -5.43 -6.66 -16.87
CA GLU A 361 -5.75 -7.44 -15.67
C GLU A 361 -4.51 -8.06 -15.02
N ALA A 362 -3.58 -8.59 -15.83
CA ALA A 362 -2.39 -9.27 -15.36
C ALA A 362 -1.48 -8.37 -14.51
N GLU A 363 -1.40 -7.08 -14.83
CA GLU A 363 -0.55 -6.12 -14.12
C GLU A 363 -1.35 -5.25 -13.14
N GLY A 364 -2.53 -4.77 -13.52
CA GLY A 364 -3.38 -3.91 -12.69
C GLY A 364 -4.24 -4.62 -11.64
N ALA A 365 -4.44 -5.94 -11.77
CA ALA A 365 -5.21 -6.74 -10.82
C ALA A 365 -4.64 -8.16 -10.62
N GLY A 366 -3.38 -8.39 -11.03
CA GLY A 366 -2.76 -9.69 -10.99
C GLY A 366 -2.49 -10.22 -9.57
N PRO A 367 -2.06 -11.49 -9.45
CA PRO A 367 -1.70 -12.11 -8.18
C PRO A 367 -0.48 -11.46 -7.51
N ASP A 368 0.39 -10.77 -8.26
CA ASP A 368 1.54 -10.03 -7.71
C ASP A 368 1.11 -9.00 -6.65
N LEU A 369 0.01 -8.28 -6.89
CA LEU A 369 -0.53 -7.32 -5.91
C LEU A 369 -0.93 -8.00 -4.58
N GLU A 370 -1.46 -9.21 -4.65
CA GLU A 370 -1.80 -10.01 -3.45
C GLU A 370 -0.54 -10.50 -2.73
N LEU A 371 0.44 -10.99 -3.48
CA LEU A 371 1.72 -11.45 -2.94
C LEU A 371 2.45 -10.32 -2.23
N ARG A 372 2.37 -9.09 -2.77
CA ARG A 372 3.00 -7.89 -2.22
C ARG A 372 2.21 -7.25 -1.08
N ALA A 373 0.90 -7.51 -0.96
CA ALA A 373 0.04 -6.89 0.06
C ALA A 373 -0.01 -7.67 1.38
N ALA A 374 0.41 -8.92 1.40
CA ALA A 374 0.42 -9.74 2.60
C ALA A 374 1.68 -10.60 2.68
N ARG A 375 2.10 -10.91 3.90
CA ARG A 375 3.12 -11.92 4.14
C ARG A 375 2.47 -13.24 4.49
N THR A 376 3.16 -14.33 4.21
CA THR A 376 2.76 -15.64 4.69
C THR A 376 3.16 -15.80 6.16
N LYS A 377 2.47 -16.65 6.90
CA LYS A 377 2.92 -17.21 8.16
C LYS A 377 2.58 -18.70 8.15
N ALA A 378 3.57 -19.54 8.47
CA ALA A 378 3.38 -20.97 8.65
C ALA A 378 3.15 -21.27 10.14
N LEU A 379 1.95 -21.75 10.48
CA LEU A 379 1.62 -22.22 11.82
C LEU A 379 1.55 -23.75 11.83
N TRP A 380 2.52 -24.38 12.47
CA TRP A 380 2.61 -25.84 12.59
C TRP A 380 1.78 -26.30 13.78
N LEU A 381 0.83 -27.18 13.52
CA LEU A 381 -0.07 -27.71 14.53
C LEU A 381 0.37 -29.11 14.97
N PRO A 382 0.18 -29.46 16.25
CA PRO A 382 0.37 -30.83 16.68
C PRO A 382 -0.70 -31.71 16.00
N MET A 383 -0.30 -32.92 15.60
CA MET A 383 -1.23 -34.03 15.43
C MET A 383 -1.28 -34.80 16.75
N GLY A 384 -2.46 -35.24 17.18
CA GLY A 384 -2.54 -36.23 18.26
C GLY A 384 -1.79 -37.51 17.87
N ASP A 385 -1.32 -38.26 18.86
CA ASP A 385 -0.86 -39.64 18.66
C ASP A 385 -2.01 -40.54 18.15
#